data_AF-A0A2D8FTE6-F1
#
_entry.id   AF-A0A2D8FTE6-F1
#
_cell.length_a   1.000
_cell.length_b   1.000
_cell.length_c   1.000
_cell.angle_alpha   90.00
_cell.angle_beta   90.00
_cell.angle_gamma   90.00
#
_symmetry.space_group_name_H-M   'P 1'
#
loop_
_entity.id
_entity.type
_entity.pdbx_description
1 polymer ?
#
loop_
_entity_poly.entity_id
_entity_poly.type
_entity_poly.pdbx_seq_one_letter_code
_entity_poly.pdbx_strand_id
1 'polypeptide(L)'
;MEEEFLATVKLISGEEIVAKVCYLEDEDKVLLENPLQVELAKQRKGQLEVSGFSFKEWVSATFDNMFILNRQHIITMTEVDGQIQEFYEKTLQRLENGKSLTGRANKLPRGSGYLGSVKEMKKSLEDIFNKS
;
A
#
# COMPACT_ATOMS: atom_id res chain seq x y z
N MET A 1 8.50 -13.70 -23.08
CA MET A 1 8.02 -13.00 -21.87
C MET A 1 7.71 -14.11 -20.90
N GLU A 2 8.54 -14.27 -19.88
CA GLU A 2 8.27 -15.28 -18.85
C GLU A 2 6.98 -14.93 -18.10
N GLU A 3 6.46 -15.92 -17.36
CA GLU A 3 5.21 -15.79 -16.64
C GLU A 3 5.40 -14.89 -15.41
N GLU A 4 4.60 -13.82 -15.31
CA GLU A 4 4.57 -12.95 -14.15
C GLU A 4 3.81 -13.65 -13.01
N PHE A 5 4.37 -13.62 -11.80
CA PHE A 5 3.71 -14.20 -10.62
C PHE A 5 3.89 -13.30 -9.39
N LEU A 6 2.95 -13.41 -8.44
CA LEU A 6 3.01 -12.68 -7.19
C LEU A 6 3.91 -13.43 -6.21
N ALA A 7 4.97 -12.79 -5.72
CA ALA A 7 5.95 -13.42 -4.86
C ALA A 7 6.26 -12.61 -3.60
N THR A 8 6.55 -13.31 -2.52
CA THR A 8 7.29 -12.77 -1.39
C THR A 8 8.78 -12.92 -1.67
N VAL A 9 9.52 -11.82 -1.62
CA VAL A 9 10.96 -11.75 -1.88
C VAL A 9 11.69 -11.30 -0.62
N LYS A 10 12.66 -12.10 -0.16
CA LYS A 10 13.53 -11.77 0.97
C LYS A 10 14.83 -11.17 0.45
N LEU A 11 15.11 -9.93 0.83
CA LEU A 11 16.32 -9.21 0.42
C LEU A 11 17.47 -9.44 1.39
N ILE A 12 18.70 -9.25 0.92
CA ILE A 12 19.93 -9.33 1.74
C ILE A 12 19.96 -8.30 2.88
N SER A 13 19.19 -7.21 2.76
CA SER A 13 19.00 -6.20 3.80
C SER A 13 18.20 -6.73 5.00
N GLY A 14 17.56 -7.90 4.86
CA GLY A 14 16.61 -8.46 5.82
C GLY A 14 15.17 -8.03 5.58
N GLU A 15 14.93 -7.11 4.65
CA GLU A 15 13.59 -6.69 4.22
C GLU A 15 12.86 -7.83 3.52
N GLU A 16 11.55 -7.85 3.70
CA GLU A 16 10.66 -8.77 3.01
C GLU A 16 9.65 -7.92 2.23
N ILE A 17 9.52 -8.20 0.94
CA ILE A 17 8.63 -7.47 0.05
C ILE A 17 7.67 -8.45 -0.62
N VAL A 18 6.48 -7.98 -0.95
CA VAL A 18 5.52 -8.68 -1.81
C VAL A 18 5.35 -7.85 -3.07
N ALA A 19 5.54 -8.47 -4.23
CA ALA A 19 5.47 -7.80 -5.53
C ALA A 19 5.10 -8.79 -6.63
N LYS A 20 4.57 -8.29 -7.75
CA LYS A 20 4.57 -9.10 -8.97
C LYS A 20 5.99 -9.13 -9.52
N VAL A 21 6.46 -10.32 -9.85
CA VAL A 21 7.84 -10.59 -10.20
C VAL A 21 7.89 -11.10 -11.63
N CYS A 22 8.85 -10.57 -12.39
CA CYS A 22 9.24 -11.07 -13.71
C CYS A 22 10.76 -11.20 -13.74
N TYR A 23 11.27 -12.37 -14.10
CA TYR A 23 12.70 -12.58 -14.25
C TYR A 23 13.14 -12.16 -15.67
N LEU A 24 14.25 -11.44 -15.74
CA LEU A 24 14.82 -10.92 -16.97
C LEU A 24 16.09 -11.73 -17.28
N GLU A 25 15.91 -12.86 -17.99
CA GLU A 25 16.98 -13.83 -18.25
C GLU A 25 18.21 -13.19 -18.90
N ASP A 26 18.00 -12.29 -19.87
CA ASP A 26 19.08 -11.62 -20.62
C ASP A 26 19.98 -10.74 -19.73
N GLU A 27 19.43 -10.22 -18.63
CA GLU A 27 20.12 -9.27 -17.74
C GLU A 27 20.53 -9.86 -16.39
N ASP A 28 20.12 -11.09 -16.05
CA ASP A 28 20.21 -11.69 -14.70
C ASP A 28 19.61 -10.76 -13.62
N LYS A 29 18.47 -10.14 -13.95
CA LYS A 29 17.76 -9.18 -13.07
C LYS A 29 16.32 -9.59 -12.85
N VAL A 30 15.74 -9.02 -11.81
CA VAL A 30 14.35 -9.22 -11.43
C VAL A 30 13.61 -7.89 -11.53
N LEU A 31 12.56 -7.86 -12.32
CA LEU A 31 11.62 -6.76 -12.38
C LEU A 31 10.54 -6.97 -11.31
N LEU A 32 10.29 -5.92 -10.53
CA LEU A 32 9.29 -5.88 -9.48
C LEU A 32 8.23 -4.83 -9.86
N GLU A 33 6.97 -5.23 -9.92
CA GLU A 33 5.83 -4.34 -10.10
C GLU A 33 5.03 -4.22 -8.79
N ASN A 34 4.74 -2.96 -8.41
CA ASN A 34 4.01 -2.54 -7.21
C ASN A 34 4.55 -3.14 -5.88
N PRO A 35 5.87 -3.12 -5.61
CA PRO A 35 6.43 -3.73 -4.42
C PRO A 35 5.96 -3.07 -3.11
N LEU A 36 5.46 -3.90 -2.19
CA LEU A 36 5.11 -3.51 -0.83
C LEU A 36 6.01 -4.21 0.18
N GLN A 37 6.55 -3.46 1.12
CA GLN A 37 7.36 -4.03 2.21
C GLN A 37 6.45 -4.56 3.32
N VAL A 38 6.77 -5.77 3.79
CA VAL A 38 6.15 -6.42 4.93
C VAL A 38 6.72 -5.84 6.22
N GLU A 39 5.86 -5.33 7.08
CA GLU A 39 6.20 -4.94 8.45
C GLU A 39 5.52 -5.87 9.44
N LEU A 40 6.32 -6.49 10.31
CA LEU A 40 5.79 -7.35 11.37
C LEU A 40 5.10 -6.49 12.43
N ALA A 41 3.82 -6.76 12.64
CA ALA A 41 3.03 -6.14 13.69
C ALA A 41 2.91 -7.12 14.86
N LYS A 42 3.43 -6.72 16.02
CA LYS A 42 3.23 -7.44 17.28
C LYS A 42 2.25 -6.66 18.12
N GLN A 43 1.07 -7.24 18.38
CA GLN A 43 0.10 -6.66 19.30
C GLN A 43 -0.06 -7.56 20.52
N ARG A 44 -0.02 -6.95 21.71
CA ARG A 44 -0.34 -7.63 22.96
C ARG A 44 -1.77 -7.28 23.37
N LYS A 45 -2.63 -8.30 23.48
CA LYS A 45 -3.97 -8.17 24.05
C LYS A 45 -4.03 -8.99 25.34
N GLY A 46 -3.76 -8.32 26.46
CA GLY A 46 -3.61 -8.99 27.76
C GLY A 46 -2.31 -9.81 27.82
N GLN A 47 -2.42 -11.11 28.14
CA GLN A 47 -1.27 -12.05 28.16
C GLN A 47 -1.00 -12.72 26.80
N LEU A 48 -1.87 -12.53 25.80
CA LEU A 48 -1.69 -13.13 24.47
C LEU A 48 -0.91 -12.16 23.56
N GLU A 49 0.20 -12.65 23.00
CA GLU A 49 0.91 -11.98 21.90
C GLU A 49 0.33 -12.46 20.58
N VAL A 50 -0.27 -11.54 19.81
CA VAL A 50 -0.76 -11.79 18.45
C VAL A 50 0.26 -11.20 17.48
N SER A 51 0.87 -12.07 16.68
CA SER A 51 1.74 -11.69 15.57
C SER A 51 0.94 -11.60 14.28
N GLY A 52 1.04 -10.46 13.59
CA GLY A 52 0.55 -10.27 12.24
C GLY A 52 1.55 -9.47 11.41
N PHE A 53 1.13 -9.02 10.25
CA PHE A 53 1.92 -8.10 9.43
C PHE A 53 1.04 -7.05 8.76
N SER A 54 1.66 -5.96 8.35
CA SER A 54 1.09 -4.92 7.51
C SER A 54 2.00 -4.65 6.32
N PHE A 55 1.45 -3.99 5.31
CA PHE A 55 2.21 -3.53 4.15
C PHE A 55 2.48 -2.03 4.25
N LYS A 56 3.65 -1.61 3.79
CA LYS A 56 3.98 -0.22 3.48
C LYS A 56 4.62 -0.11 2.10
N GLU A 57 4.66 1.09 1.53
CA GLU A 57 5.42 1.34 0.31
C GLU A 57 6.90 1.03 0.54
N TRP A 58 7.51 0.23 -0.34
CA TRP A 58 8.94 -0.13 -0.23
C TRP A 58 9.84 1.06 -0.58
N VAL A 59 9.55 1.76 -1.69
CA VAL A 59 10.25 2.98 -2.11
C VAL A 59 9.31 4.17 -1.99
N SER A 60 9.45 4.95 -0.92
CA SER A 60 8.48 6.03 -0.60
C SER A 60 8.72 7.34 -1.36
N ALA A 61 9.93 7.56 -1.89
CA ALA A 61 10.33 8.81 -2.54
C ALA A 61 10.22 8.74 -4.07
N THR A 62 9.15 8.14 -4.58
CA THR A 62 8.88 8.01 -6.02
C THR A 62 7.39 7.89 -6.31
N PHE A 63 7.02 8.16 -7.57
CA PHE A 63 5.69 7.87 -8.11
C PHE A 63 5.68 6.65 -9.04
N ASP A 64 6.85 6.09 -9.33
CA ASP A 64 7.00 4.90 -10.14
C ASP A 64 6.55 3.65 -9.37
N ASN A 65 6.13 2.65 -10.11
CA ASN A 65 5.66 1.37 -9.57
C ASN A 65 6.47 0.16 -10.06
N MET A 66 7.44 0.37 -10.97
CA MET A 66 8.27 -0.68 -11.54
C MET A 66 9.73 -0.45 -11.15
N PHE A 67 10.39 -1.48 -10.63
CA PHE A 67 11.76 -1.41 -10.15
C PHE A 67 12.57 -2.60 -10.64
N ILE A 68 13.83 -2.34 -11.01
CA ILE A 68 14.77 -3.39 -11.40
C ILE A 68 15.67 -3.71 -10.22
N LEU A 69 15.77 -4.99 -9.87
CA LEU A 69 16.58 -5.51 -8.78
C LEU A 69 17.62 -6.50 -9.31
N ASN A 70 18.86 -6.35 -8.87
CA ASN A 70 19.92 -7.34 -9.14
C ASN A 70 19.64 -8.63 -8.35
N ARG A 71 19.72 -9.80 -9.00
CA ARG A 71 19.43 -11.09 -8.36
C ARG A 71 20.32 -11.36 -7.14
N GLN A 72 21.54 -10.83 -7.11
CA GLN A 72 22.49 -10.99 -6.00
C GLN A 72 22.00 -10.34 -4.69
N HIS A 73 21.00 -9.45 -4.74
CA HIS A 73 20.39 -8.84 -3.57
C HIS A 73 19.19 -9.63 -3.01
N ILE A 74 18.86 -10.77 -3.62
CA ILE A 74 17.76 -11.65 -3.20
C ILE A 74 18.36 -12.85 -2.48
N ILE A 75 17.89 -13.11 -1.25
CA ILE A 75 18.20 -14.33 -0.51
C ILE A 75 17.32 -15.47 -1.02
N THR A 76 16.01 -15.22 -1.10
CA THR A 76 15.01 -16.20 -1.56
C THR A 76 13.75 -15.49 -2.05
N MET A 77 12.97 -16.18 -2.88
CA MET A 77 11.63 -15.77 -3.25
C MET A 77 10.69 -16.98 -3.24
N THR A 78 9.42 -16.75 -2.96
CA THR A 78 8.39 -17.79 -2.99
C THR A 78 7.08 -17.20 -3.48
N GLU A 79 6.33 -17.96 -4.26
CA GLU A 79 5.00 -17.56 -4.72
C GLU A 79 4.04 -17.40 -3.54
N VAL A 80 3.16 -16.41 -3.64
CA VAL A 80 2.26 -16.00 -2.56
C VAL A 80 0.99 -16.87 -2.54
N ASP A 81 0.47 -17.14 -1.35
CA ASP A 81 -0.83 -17.83 -1.20
C ASP A 81 -2.03 -16.92 -1.52
N GLY A 82 -3.21 -17.52 -1.72
CA GLY A 82 -4.41 -16.76 -2.08
C GLY A 82 -4.85 -15.72 -1.02
N GLN A 83 -4.58 -15.96 0.27
CA GLN A 83 -5.01 -15.03 1.32
C GLN A 83 -4.15 -13.75 1.33
N ILE A 84 -2.83 -13.91 1.19
CA ILE A 84 -1.89 -12.81 1.11
C ILE A 84 -2.08 -12.07 -0.22
N GLN A 85 -2.37 -12.78 -1.32
CA GLN A 85 -2.70 -12.16 -2.60
C GLN A 85 -3.90 -11.21 -2.47
N GLU A 86 -5.01 -11.67 -1.90
CA GLU A 86 -6.18 -10.81 -1.68
C GLU A 86 -5.85 -9.60 -0.81
N PHE A 87 -5.03 -9.80 0.23
CA PHE A 87 -4.64 -8.72 1.13
C PHE A 87 -3.74 -7.68 0.44
N TYR A 88 -2.83 -8.13 -0.41
CA TYR A 88 -1.98 -7.29 -1.25
C TYR A 88 -2.82 -6.45 -2.22
N GLU A 89 -3.72 -7.07 -2.98
CA GLU A 89 -4.60 -6.37 -3.94
C GLU A 89 -5.48 -5.32 -3.25
N LYS A 90 -6.09 -5.67 -2.11
CA LYS A 90 -6.88 -4.73 -1.29
C LYS A 90 -6.03 -3.56 -0.79
N THR A 91 -4.75 -3.79 -0.49
CA THR A 91 -3.83 -2.74 -0.03
C THR A 91 -3.46 -1.79 -1.17
N LEU A 92 -3.16 -2.31 -2.36
CA LEU A 92 -2.87 -1.48 -3.54
C LEU A 92 -4.06 -0.56 -3.87
N GLN A 93 -5.28 -1.10 -3.90
CA GLN A 93 -6.49 -0.29 -4.13
C GLN A 93 -6.65 0.84 -3.09
N ARG A 94 -6.32 0.58 -1.82
CA ARG A 94 -6.35 1.61 -0.76
C ARG A 94 -5.30 2.69 -0.99
N LEU A 95 -4.08 2.31 -1.39
CA LEU A 95 -2.99 3.24 -1.67
C LEU A 95 -3.30 4.14 -2.87
N GLU A 96 -3.82 3.57 -3.96
CA GLU A 96 -4.25 4.33 -5.15
C GLU A 96 -5.36 5.33 -4.82
N ASN A 97 -6.36 4.89 -4.05
CA ASN A 97 -7.42 5.76 -3.57
C ASN A 97 -6.87 6.87 -2.65
N GLY A 98 -5.89 6.56 -1.80
CA GLY A 98 -5.20 7.53 -0.95
C GLY A 98 -4.42 8.58 -1.76
N LYS A 99 -3.68 8.16 -2.79
CA LYS A 99 -2.98 9.07 -3.72
C LYS A 99 -3.96 9.98 -4.48
N SER A 100 -5.15 9.47 -4.81
CA SER A 100 -6.21 10.26 -5.44
C SER A 100 -6.73 11.40 -4.54
N LEU A 101 -6.70 11.23 -3.21
CA LEU A 101 -7.07 12.27 -2.23
C LEU A 101 -6.01 13.38 -2.12
N THR A 102 -4.74 13.07 -2.38
CA THR A 102 -3.66 14.08 -2.46
C THR A 102 -3.62 14.79 -3.82
N GLY A 103 -4.06 14.14 -4.91
CA GLY A 103 -4.08 14.70 -6.27
C GLY A 103 -5.39 15.42 -6.64
N ARG A 104 -6.50 15.14 -5.95
CA ARG A 104 -7.74 15.88 -6.06
C ARG A 104 -8.19 16.25 -4.66
N ALA A 105 -8.19 17.55 -4.35
CA ALA A 105 -8.86 18.16 -3.21
C ALA A 105 -10.40 17.99 -3.26
N ASN A 106 -10.90 16.82 -3.64
CA ASN A 106 -12.31 16.51 -3.60
C ASN A 106 -12.60 15.81 -2.28
N LYS A 107 -12.95 16.66 -1.31
CA LYS A 107 -13.80 16.41 -0.14
C LYS A 107 -13.68 14.98 0.39
N LEU A 108 -12.88 14.85 1.46
CA LEU A 108 -12.92 13.72 2.38
C LEU A 108 -14.37 13.21 2.56
N PRO A 109 -14.64 11.89 2.43
CA PRO A 109 -15.99 11.36 2.57
C PRO A 109 -16.57 11.73 3.94
N ARG A 110 -17.86 12.06 4.02
CA ARG A 110 -18.50 12.57 5.26
C ARG A 110 -18.28 11.67 6.49
N GLY A 111 -18.11 10.36 6.30
CA GLY A 111 -17.78 9.40 7.37
C GLY A 111 -16.36 9.53 7.96
N SER A 112 -15.48 10.32 7.34
CA SER A 112 -14.11 10.61 7.80
C SER A 112 -13.99 11.93 8.57
N GLY A 113 -15.12 12.54 8.95
CA GLY A 113 -15.14 13.79 9.74
C GLY A 113 -15.16 15.07 8.90
N TYR A 114 -15.36 14.97 7.58
CA TYR A 114 -15.53 16.14 6.74
C TYR A 114 -16.91 16.79 6.96
N LEU A 115 -16.90 17.93 7.66
CA LEU A 115 -18.10 18.68 8.02
C LEU A 115 -18.56 19.67 6.94
N GLY A 116 -17.79 19.84 5.86
CA GLY A 116 -18.07 20.82 4.80
C GLY A 116 -17.03 21.93 4.74
N SER A 117 -17.10 22.76 3.71
CA SER A 117 -16.25 23.95 3.62
C SER A 117 -16.74 25.04 4.58
N VAL A 118 -15.84 25.94 4.99
CA VAL A 118 -16.19 27.10 5.86
C VAL A 118 -17.33 27.92 5.26
N LYS A 119 -17.38 28.08 3.93
CA LYS A 119 -18.44 28.82 3.24
C LYS A 119 -19.80 28.12 3.33
N GLU A 120 -19.82 26.79 3.18
CA GLU A 120 -21.03 25.97 3.32
C GLU A 120 -21.53 25.96 4.77
N MET A 121 -20.63 25.81 5.74
CA MET A 121 -20.97 25.84 7.17
C MET A 121 -21.44 27.22 7.63
N LYS A 122 -20.81 28.30 7.16
CA LYS A 122 -21.26 29.68 7.41
C LYS A 122 -22.68 29.88 6.92
N LYS A 123 -22.97 29.49 5.67
CA LYS A 123 -24.32 29.59 5.11
C LYS A 123 -25.34 28.77 5.90
N SER A 124 -24.98 27.55 6.30
CA SER A 124 -25.86 26.72 7.13
C SER A 124 -26.19 27.38 8.47
N LEU A 125 -25.22 28.03 9.11
CA LEU A 125 -25.44 28.76 10.37
C LEU A 125 -26.29 30.01 10.16
N GLU A 126 -26.04 30.77 9.09
CA GLU A 126 -26.85 31.93 8.71
C GLU A 126 -28.30 31.53 8.39
N ASP A 127 -28.50 30.42 7.69
CA ASP A 127 -29.83 29.90 7.36
C ASP A 127 -30.61 29.44 8.61
N ILE A 128 -29.92 28.88 9.62
CA ILE A 128 -30.53 28.52 10.92
C ILE A 128 -30.88 29.79 11.71
N PHE A 129 -29.97 30.76 11.75
CA PHE A 129 -30.18 32.02 12.44
C PHE A 129 -31.35 32.82 11.85
N ASN A 130 -31.43 32.93 10.52
CA ASN A 130 -32.50 33.66 9.84
C ASN A 130 -33.87 32.96 9.87
N LYS A 131 -33.91 31.68 10.26
CA LYS A 131 -35.13 30.89 10.44
C LYS A 131 -35.59 30.81 11.90
N SER A 132 -34.80 31.36 12.83
CA SER A 132 -35.19 31.58 14.24
C SER A 132 -35.76 32.99 14.42
#